data_AF-A0AAN9YPM5-F1
#
_entry.id   AF-A0AAN9YPM5-F1
#
_cell.length_a   1.000
_cell.length_b   1.000
_cell.length_c   1.000
_cell.angle_alpha   90.00
_cell.angle_beta   90.00
_cell.angle_gamma   90.00
#
_symmetry.space_group_name_H-M   'P 1'
#
loop_
_entity.id
_entity.type
_entity.pdbx_description
1 polymer ?
#
loop_
_entity_poly.entity_id
_entity_poly.type
_entity_poly.pdbx_seq_one_letter_code
_entity_poly.pdbx_strand_id
1 'polypeptide(L)'
;MGDTKAGALVGTDKYGNKYYENWTDELPLRTRWVDYKNSDYDPAQSEPFWHAWLAYAVDKPPTEDPLAKIQRSWAKPYHIPNLTATRAAYKPYSTTKAKIESWEPNAVSR
;
A
#
# COMPACT_ATOMS: atom_id res chain seq x y z
N MET A 1 3.24 -19.77 -2.09
CA MET A 1 2.50 -19.92 -3.36
C MET A 1 2.14 -21.39 -3.55
N GLY A 2 0.93 -21.68 -4.06
CA GLY A 2 0.54 -23.04 -4.46
C GLY A 2 0.96 -23.43 -5.89
N ASP A 3 1.82 -22.61 -6.50
CA ASP A 3 2.31 -22.72 -7.88
C ASP A 3 3.85 -22.69 -7.84
N THR A 4 4.50 -23.53 -8.65
CA THR A 4 5.97 -23.59 -8.71
C THR A 4 6.44 -22.72 -9.87
N LYS A 5 7.13 -21.62 -9.57
CA LYS A 5 7.56 -20.63 -10.56
C LYS A 5 9.06 -20.41 -10.47
N ALA A 6 9.70 -20.20 -11.61
CA ALA A 6 11.11 -19.85 -11.71
C ALA A 6 11.24 -18.56 -12.53
N GLY A 7 11.97 -17.59 -12.01
CA GLY A 7 12.15 -16.28 -12.65
C GLY A 7 13.31 -15.49 -12.07
N ALA A 8 13.69 -14.42 -12.76
CA ALA A 8 14.75 -13.53 -12.32
C ALA A 8 14.25 -12.63 -11.19
N LEU A 9 15.07 -12.43 -10.15
CA LEU A 9 14.77 -11.47 -9.08
C LEU A 9 14.98 -10.05 -9.63
N VAL A 10 13.88 -9.31 -9.77
CA VAL A 10 13.89 -7.92 -10.27
C VAL A 10 14.25 -6.95 -9.14
N GLY A 11 13.78 -7.22 -7.93
CA GLY A 11 14.11 -6.41 -6.78
C GLY A 11 13.39 -6.80 -5.51
N THR A 12 13.62 -6.04 -4.46
CA THR A 12 13.01 -6.22 -3.15
C THR A 12 12.53 -4.86 -2.65
N ASP A 13 11.33 -4.80 -2.10
CA ASP A 13 10.83 -3.58 -1.47
C ASP A 13 11.45 -3.34 -0.08
N LYS A 14 11.13 -2.21 0.55
CA LYS A 14 11.65 -1.88 1.89
C LYS A 14 11.12 -2.82 2.99
N TYR A 15 10.03 -3.53 2.72
CA TYR A 15 9.38 -4.44 3.65
C TYR A 15 9.90 -5.88 3.52
N GLY A 16 10.69 -6.15 2.48
CA GLY A 16 11.34 -7.42 2.18
C GLY A 16 10.55 -8.33 1.24
N ASN A 17 9.48 -7.84 0.61
CA ASN A 17 8.78 -8.57 -0.44
C ASN A 17 9.66 -8.59 -1.70
N LYS A 18 9.78 -9.77 -2.31
CA LYS A 18 10.65 -10.01 -3.46
C LYS A 18 9.82 -10.11 -4.73
N TYR A 19 10.25 -9.40 -5.78
CA TYR A 19 9.53 -9.33 -7.04
C TYR A 19 10.31 -10.04 -8.14
N TYR A 20 9.61 -10.87 -8.90
CA TYR A 20 10.20 -11.75 -9.90
C TYR A 20 9.54 -11.57 -11.27
N GLU A 21 10.31 -11.86 -12.32
CA GLU A 21 9.85 -11.81 -13.70
C GLU A 21 10.39 -12.99 -14.53
N ASN A 22 9.54 -13.56 -15.39
CA ASN A 22 9.90 -14.53 -16.42
C ASN A 22 9.00 -14.35 -17.66
N TRP A 23 9.58 -13.96 -18.80
CA TRP A 23 8.88 -13.75 -20.07
C TRP A 23 8.88 -14.97 -21.00
N THR A 24 9.68 -16.00 -20.69
CA THR A 24 9.96 -17.11 -21.61
C THR A 24 9.02 -18.29 -21.39
N ASP A 25 8.77 -18.66 -20.14
CA ASP A 25 8.07 -19.91 -19.81
C ASP A 25 6.65 -19.69 -19.27
N GLU A 26 6.24 -18.44 -19.05
CA GLU A 26 4.97 -18.08 -18.42
C GLU A 26 3.98 -17.48 -19.42
N LEU A 27 2.69 -17.68 -19.13
CA LEU A 27 1.59 -17.09 -19.91
C LEU A 27 1.50 -15.58 -19.66
N PRO A 28 0.91 -14.81 -20.59
CA PRO A 28 0.60 -13.40 -20.36
C PRO A 28 -0.12 -13.19 -19.03
N LEU A 29 0.25 -12.12 -18.31
CA LEU A 29 -0.22 -11.77 -16.96
C LEU A 29 0.23 -12.72 -15.82
N ARG A 30 0.99 -13.77 -16.11
CA ARG A 30 1.67 -14.63 -15.11
C ARG A 30 3.19 -14.47 -15.11
N THR A 31 3.70 -13.60 -15.98
CA THR A 31 5.14 -13.35 -16.14
C THR A 31 5.74 -12.59 -14.97
N ARG A 32 4.95 -11.86 -14.17
CA ARG A 32 5.39 -11.14 -12.97
C ARG A 32 4.69 -11.68 -11.73
N TRP A 33 5.43 -11.83 -10.65
CA TRP A 33 4.87 -12.23 -9.37
C TRP A 33 5.67 -11.70 -8.19
N VAL A 34 5.07 -11.81 -7.00
CA VAL A 34 5.67 -11.39 -5.73
C VAL A 34 5.73 -12.56 -4.76
N ASP A 35 6.85 -12.68 -4.06
CA ASP A 35 7.01 -13.53 -2.89
C ASP A 35 7.04 -12.64 -1.65
N TYR A 36 5.95 -12.69 -0.88
CA TYR A 36 5.80 -11.87 0.30
C TYR A 36 6.70 -12.36 1.43
N LYS A 37 7.26 -11.42 2.19
CA LYS A 37 8.09 -11.77 3.36
C LYS A 37 7.27 -12.45 4.47
N ASN A 38 6.03 -11.99 4.66
CA ASN A 38 5.16 -12.48 5.73
C ASN A 38 4.36 -13.70 5.26
N SER A 39 4.15 -14.67 6.15
CA SER A 39 3.27 -15.81 5.90
C SER A 39 1.80 -15.43 5.85
N ASP A 40 1.39 -14.42 6.64
CA ASP A 40 0.06 -13.82 6.60
C ASP A 40 0.09 -12.61 5.64
N TYR A 41 0.15 -12.92 4.35
CA TYR A 41 0.33 -11.94 3.29
C TYR A 41 -1.01 -11.33 2.85
N ASP A 42 -0.98 -10.05 2.53
CA ASP A 42 -2.10 -9.31 1.93
C ASP A 42 -1.56 -8.52 0.72
N PRO A 43 -2.23 -8.55 -0.45
CA PRO A 43 -1.88 -7.71 -1.60
C PRO A 43 -1.60 -6.24 -1.26
N ALA A 44 -2.31 -5.68 -0.28
CA ALA A 44 -2.13 -4.31 0.19
C ALA A 44 -0.81 -4.04 0.92
N GLN A 45 0.02 -5.07 1.17
CA GLN A 45 1.35 -4.91 1.76
C GLN A 45 2.41 -4.48 0.73
N SER A 46 2.14 -4.63 -0.57
CA SER A 46 3.05 -4.19 -1.64
C SER A 46 3.14 -2.67 -1.71
N GLU A 47 4.34 -2.12 -1.87
CA GLU A 47 4.52 -0.69 -2.08
C GLU A 47 3.84 -0.20 -3.37
N PRO A 48 3.38 1.07 -3.46
CA PRO A 48 2.59 1.55 -4.59
C PRO A 48 3.23 1.41 -5.97
N PHE A 49 4.54 1.69 -6.09
CA PHE A 49 5.24 1.57 -7.38
C PHE A 49 5.48 0.10 -7.78
N TRP A 50 5.76 -0.76 -6.80
CA TRP A 50 5.84 -2.20 -7.03
C TRP A 50 4.48 -2.78 -7.44
N HIS A 51 3.39 -2.29 -6.83
CA HIS A 51 2.03 -2.64 -7.23
C HIS A 51 1.73 -2.22 -8.68
N ALA A 52 2.13 -1.01 -9.09
CA ALA A 52 1.95 -0.55 -10.48
C ALA A 52 2.73 -1.43 -11.48
N TRP A 53 3.97 -1.79 -11.15
CA TRP A 53 4.79 -2.67 -11.99
C TRP A 53 4.22 -4.10 -12.06
N LEU A 54 3.81 -4.66 -10.93
CA LEU A 54 3.20 -5.98 -10.84
C LEU A 54 1.89 -6.06 -11.65
N ALA A 55 1.12 -4.97 -11.67
CA ALA A 55 -0.12 -4.86 -12.44
C ALA A 55 0.09 -4.53 -13.93
N TYR A 56 1.32 -4.54 -14.44
CA TYR A 56 1.66 -4.18 -15.83
C TYR A 56 1.24 -2.76 -16.23
N ALA A 57 1.05 -1.85 -15.26
CA ALA A 57 0.76 -0.44 -15.55
C ALA A 57 2.01 0.33 -15.99
N VAL A 58 3.18 -0.14 -15.55
CA VAL A 58 4.49 0.39 -15.93
C VAL A 58 5.44 -0.77 -16.28
N ASP A 59 6.28 -0.54 -17.29
CA ASP A 59 7.26 -1.55 -17.73
C ASP A 59 8.47 -1.61 -16.80
N LYS A 60 8.95 -0.44 -16.35
CA LYS A 60 10.15 -0.32 -15.53
C LYS A 60 9.84 -0.56 -14.05
N PRO A 61 10.65 -1.36 -13.34
CA PRO A 61 10.49 -1.54 -11.90
C PRO A 61 10.89 -0.26 -11.14
N PRO A 62 10.47 -0.13 -9.87
CA PRO A 62 10.77 1.07 -9.04
C PRO A 62 12.27 1.30 -8.80
N THR A 63 13.08 0.25 -8.95
CA THR A 63 14.54 0.31 -8.87
C THR A 63 15.15 1.15 -10.01
N GLU A 64 14.54 1.10 -11.19
CA GLU A 64 15.00 1.78 -12.40
C GLU A 64 14.25 3.07 -12.69
N ASP A 65 12.97 3.15 -12.35
CA ASP A 65 12.14 4.33 -12.64
C ASP A 65 12.58 5.56 -11.82
N PRO A 66 12.99 6.67 -12.45
CA PRO A 66 13.30 7.91 -11.76
C PRO A 66 12.13 8.47 -10.95
N LEU A 67 10.88 8.27 -11.40
CA LEU A 67 9.69 8.78 -10.73
C LEU A 67 9.46 8.12 -9.37
N ALA A 68 9.88 6.87 -9.21
CA ALA A 68 9.81 6.14 -7.94
C ALA A 68 10.78 6.70 -6.88
N LYS A 69 11.84 7.40 -7.32
CA LYS A 69 12.86 7.99 -6.44
C LYS A 69 12.51 9.42 -6.00
N ILE A 70 11.50 10.05 -6.60
CA ILE A 70 11.10 11.42 -6.26
C ILE A 70 10.30 11.42 -4.97
N GLN A 71 10.88 11.97 -3.90
CA GLN A 71 10.18 12.21 -2.65
C GLN A 71 9.36 13.51 -2.74
N ARG A 72 8.04 13.37 -2.62
CA ARG A 72 7.12 14.52 -2.60
C ARG A 72 6.90 14.96 -1.15
N SER A 73 6.89 16.27 -0.91
CA SER A 73 6.79 16.85 0.44
C SER A 73 5.51 16.46 1.19
N TRP A 74 4.41 16.26 0.47
CA TRP A 74 3.11 15.88 1.03
C TRP A 74 2.94 14.36 1.16
N ALA A 75 3.79 13.56 0.50
CA ALA A 75 3.63 12.12 0.48
C ALA A 75 4.15 11.52 1.79
N LYS A 76 3.47 10.47 2.27
CA LYS A 76 3.96 9.73 3.43
C LYS A 76 5.31 9.07 3.09
N PRO A 77 6.30 9.09 4.01
CA PRO A 77 7.63 8.55 3.74
C PRO A 77 7.66 7.02 3.69
N TYR A 78 6.64 6.36 4.25
CA TYR A 78 6.49 4.90 4.26
C TYR A 78 5.09 4.49 3.83
N HIS A 79 5.00 3.29 3.26
CA HIS A 79 3.75 2.64 2.89
C HIS A 79 2.98 2.20 4.13
N ILE A 80 1.67 2.33 4.10
CA ILE A 80 0.77 1.89 5.16
C ILE A 80 -0.17 0.85 4.55
N PRO A 81 -0.11 -0.42 4.99
CA PRO A 81 -0.95 -1.47 4.45
C PRO A 81 -2.42 -1.29 4.88
N ASN A 82 -3.29 -2.18 4.40
CA ASN A 82 -4.67 -2.23 4.84
C ASN A 82 -4.77 -2.54 6.33
N LEU A 83 -5.50 -1.71 7.08
CA LEU A 83 -5.70 -1.84 8.53
C LEU A 83 -7.15 -2.22 8.88
N THR A 84 -7.94 -2.68 7.92
CA THR A 84 -9.33 -3.13 8.13
C THR A 84 -9.40 -4.21 9.20
N ALA A 85 -10.46 -4.18 10.02
CA ALA A 85 -10.67 -5.08 11.16
C ALA A 85 -9.56 -5.08 12.24
N THR A 86 -8.61 -4.14 12.19
CA THR A 86 -7.62 -3.92 13.26
C THR A 86 -8.05 -2.76 14.18
N ARG A 87 -7.35 -2.60 15.30
CA ARG A 87 -7.55 -1.43 16.19
C ARG A 87 -7.25 -0.08 15.50
N ALA A 88 -6.44 -0.10 14.45
CA ALA A 88 -6.03 1.08 13.69
C ALA A 88 -6.89 1.32 12.42
N ALA A 89 -8.01 0.60 12.27
CA ALA A 89 -8.94 0.81 11.17
C ALA A 89 -9.46 2.26 11.13
N TYR A 90 -9.64 2.78 9.92
CA TYR A 90 -10.24 4.10 9.72
C TYR A 90 -11.67 4.12 10.28
N LYS A 91 -11.96 5.13 11.13
CA LYS A 91 -13.29 5.38 11.67
C LYS A 91 -13.78 6.73 11.15
N PRO A 92 -14.87 6.77 10.37
CA PRO A 92 -15.41 8.03 9.90
C PRO A 92 -15.96 8.84 11.08
N TYR A 93 -15.80 10.16 11.00
CA TYR A 93 -16.33 11.11 11.96
C TYR A 93 -16.79 12.38 11.24
N SER A 94 -17.62 13.19 11.89
CA SER A 94 -17.98 14.50 11.35
C SER A 94 -16.76 15.42 11.40
N THR A 95 -16.31 15.89 10.24
CA THR A 95 -15.30 16.95 10.13
C THR A 95 -15.87 18.33 10.39
N THR A 96 -17.20 18.45 10.54
CA THR A 96 -17.89 19.70 10.85
C THR A 96 -18.18 19.84 12.34
N LYS A 97 -18.09 21.07 12.85
CA LYS A 97 -18.58 21.44 14.18
C LYS A 97 -20.11 21.58 14.15
N ALA A 98 -20.75 21.55 15.32
CA ALA A 98 -22.18 21.85 15.44
C ALA A 98 -22.47 23.23 14.83
N LYS A 99 -23.52 23.31 14.01
CA LYS A 99 -23.92 24.57 13.34
C LYS A 99 -24.72 25.50 14.26
N ILE A 100 -25.30 24.95 15.31
CA ILE A 100 -26.15 25.65 16.27
C ILE A 100 -25.49 25.47 17.63
N GLU A 101 -25.20 26.58 18.29
CA GLU A 101 -24.68 26.59 19.65
C GLU A 101 -25.84 26.47 20.64
N SER A 102 -25.65 25.61 21.64
CA SER A 102 -26.63 25.47 22.73
C SER A 102 -26.39 26.57 23.76
N TRP A 103 -27.46 27.00 24.43
CA TRP A 103 -27.31 27.90 25.56
C TRP A 103 -26.62 27.17 26.73
N GLU A 104 -25.51 27.73 27.20
CA GLU A 104 -24.78 27.24 28.38
C GLU A 104 -25.36 27.91 29.64
N PRO A 105 -26.10 27.18 30.50
CA PRO A 105 -26.72 27.76 31.69
C PRO A 105 -25.70 28.27 32.70
N ASN A 106 -25.89 29.49 33.20
CA ASN A 106 -25.23 29.96 34.41
C ASN A 106 -26.25 30.00 35.57
N ALA A 107 -26.18 29.01 36.46
CA ALA A 107 -27.02 28.94 37.64
C ALA A 107 -26.44 29.81 38.77
N VAL A 108 -27.14 30.88 39.13
CA VAL A 108 -26.80 31.73 40.29
C VAL A 108 -27.67 31.32 41.48
N SER A 109 -27.10 31.33 42.69
CA SER A 109 -27.84 31.10 43.93
C SER A 109 -28.92 32.18 44.13
N ARG A 110 -30.04 31.81 44.75
CA ARG A 110 -31.12 32.74 45.11
C ARG A 110 -30.65 33.80 46.11
#